data_AF-B4WL65-F1
#
_entry.id   AF-B4WL65-F1
#
_cell.length_a   1.000
_cell.length_b   1.000
_cell.length_c   1.000
_cell.angle_alpha   90.00
_cell.angle_beta   90.00
_cell.angle_gamma   90.00
#
_symmetry.space_group_name_H-M   'P 1'
#
loop_
_entity.id
_entity.type
_entity.pdbx_description
1 polymer ?
#
loop_
_entity_poly.entity_id
_entity_poly.type
_entity_poly.pdbx_seq_one_letter_code
_entity_poly.pdbx_strand_id
1 'polypeptide(L)' 'MPTTVSIGIAFSDSIHEDSDDLLRNADIALCKAKAAGRGQYMIFDHQMYEELVSRSQLERDLSQAISQIDDYSVDANG' A
#
# COMPACT_ATOMS: atom_id res chain seq x y z
N MET A 1 -16.68 1.63 25.22
CA MET A 1 -16.27 0.96 23.96
C MET A 1 -14.95 0.27 24.19
N PRO A 2 -14.77 -1.00 23.81
CA PRO A 2 -13.47 -1.67 23.90
C PRO A 2 -12.48 -1.00 22.92
N THR A 3 -11.25 -0.77 23.38
CA THR A 3 -10.13 -0.32 22.53
C THR A 3 -9.58 -1.50 21.76
N THR A 4 -9.41 -1.34 20.45
CA THR A 4 -8.83 -2.36 19.56
C THR A 4 -7.51 -1.86 19.02
N VAL A 5 -6.54 -2.76 18.85
CA VAL A 5 -5.22 -2.47 18.26
C VAL A 5 -5.08 -3.28 16.97
N SER A 6 -4.47 -2.68 15.95
CA SER A 6 -4.01 -3.41 14.77
C SER A 6 -2.48 -3.53 14.81
N ILE A 7 -1.94 -4.68 14.38
CA ILE A 7 -0.52 -5.03 14.52
C ILE A 7 0.05 -5.47 13.17
N GLY A 8 1.23 -4.95 12.81
CA GLY A 8 2.04 -5.47 11.71
C GLY A 8 3.25 -6.22 12.26
N ILE A 9 3.55 -7.38 11.70
CA ILE A 9 4.65 -8.25 12.11
C ILE A 9 5.54 -8.48 10.90
N ALA A 10 6.85 -8.32 11.03
CA ALA A 10 7.81 -8.73 10.00
C ALA A 10 8.91 -9.58 10.65
N PHE A 11 9.34 -10.61 9.93
CA PHE A 11 10.47 -11.44 10.32
C PHE A 11 11.69 -11.01 9.54
N SER A 12 12.85 -11.06 10.20
CA SER A 12 14.09 -10.88 9.47
C SER A 12 14.49 -12.20 8.81
N ASP A 13 14.57 -12.20 7.49
CA ASP A 13 14.84 -13.40 6.70
C ASP A 13 16.33 -13.58 6.36
N SER A 14 17.18 -12.62 6.73
CA SER A 14 18.62 -12.72 6.50
C SER A 14 19.45 -11.99 7.54
N ILE A 15 20.68 -12.47 7.76
CA ILE A 15 21.66 -11.85 8.67
C ILE A 15 22.08 -10.44 8.19
N HIS A 16 21.77 -10.09 6.94
CA HIS A 16 22.22 -8.86 6.26
C HIS A 16 21.06 -7.90 5.97
N GLU A 17 19.86 -8.14 6.51
CA GLU A 17 18.74 -7.25 6.32
C GLU A 17 18.91 -5.98 7.15
N ASP A 18 18.67 -4.83 6.52
CA ASP A 18 18.72 -3.53 7.19
C ASP A 18 17.51 -3.38 8.13
N SER A 19 17.72 -2.76 9.29
CA SER A 19 16.64 -2.36 10.18
C SER A 19 15.57 -1.50 9.50
N ASP A 20 15.96 -0.68 8.52
CA ASP A 20 15.02 0.16 7.78
C ASP A 20 14.11 -0.67 6.87
N ASP A 21 14.64 -1.75 6.28
CA ASP A 21 13.84 -2.69 5.47
C ASP A 21 12.85 -3.45 6.35
N LEU A 22 13.29 -3.94 7.51
CA LEU A 22 12.43 -4.67 8.45
C LEU A 22 11.30 -3.78 9.00
N LEU A 23 11.60 -2.53 9.33
CA LEU A 23 10.60 -1.55 9.77
C LEU A 23 9.59 -1.24 8.65
N ARG A 24 10.05 -1.07 7.41
CA ARG A 24 9.18 -0.85 6.26
C ARG A 24 8.24 -2.04 6.05
N ASN A 25 8.77 -3.26 6.14
CA ASN A 25 7.99 -4.49 6.01
C ASN A 25 6.92 -4.60 7.10
N ALA A 26 7.26 -4.28 8.35
CA ALA A 26 6.30 -4.27 9.46
C ALA A 26 5.20 -3.20 9.27
N ASP A 27 5.54 -2.02 8.74
CA ASP A 27 4.56 -0.96 8.46
C ASP A 27 3.60 -1.32 7.32
N ILE A 28 4.10 -1.98 6.25
CA ILE A 28 3.27 -2.51 5.17
C ILE A 28 2.25 -3.51 5.74
N ALA A 29 2.69 -4.43 6.59
CA ALA A 29 1.81 -5.39 7.25
C ALA A 29 0.77 -4.67 8.15
N LEU A 30 1.20 -3.66 8.91
CA LEU A 30 0.30 -2.87 9.76
C LEU A 30 -0.76 -2.12 8.93
N CYS A 31 -0.38 -1.57 7.77
CA CYS A 31 -1.29 -0.89 6.86
C CYS A 31 -2.38 -1.86 6.36
N LYS A 32 -1.99 -3.08 5.95
CA LYS A 32 -2.94 -4.14 5.59
C LYS A 32 -3.84 -4.53 6.77
N ALA A 33 -3.29 -4.67 7.97
CA ALA A 33 -4.08 -4.97 9.17
C ALA A 33 -5.13 -3.89 9.46
N LYS A 34 -4.79 -2.61 9.28
CA LYS A 34 -5.73 -1.48 9.41
C LYS A 34 -6.82 -1.52 8.34
N ALA A 35 -6.47 -1.84 7.10
CA ALA A 35 -7.41 -1.94 5.99
C ALA A 35 -8.39 -3.12 6.14
N ALA A 36 -7.96 -4.23 6.74
CA ALA A 36 -8.79 -5.40 7.01
C ALA A 36 -9.83 -5.20 8.13
N GLY A 37 -9.70 -4.12 8.92
CA GLY A 37 -10.66 -3.74 9.96
C GLY A 37 -10.03 -3.58 11.34
N ARG A 38 -10.88 -3.53 12.37
CA ARG A 38 -10.46 -3.33 13.76
C ARG A 38 -9.93 -4.62 14.39
N GLY A 39 -8.87 -4.52 15.19
CA GLY A 39 -8.40 -5.63 16.02
C GLY A 39 -7.64 -6.73 15.26
N GLN A 40 -7.10 -6.41 14.08
CA GLN A 40 -6.46 -7.37 13.18
C GLN A 40 -4.94 -7.35 13.30
N TYR A 41 -4.29 -8.44 12.97
CA TYR A 41 -2.85 -8.48 12.77
C TYR A 41 -2.53 -9.04 11.38
N MET A 42 -1.37 -8.67 10.86
CA MET A 42 -0.87 -9.19 9.59
C MET A 42 0.63 -9.46 9.71
N ILE A 43 1.07 -10.56 9.13
CA ILE A 43 2.48 -10.91 9.01
C ILE A 43 2.92 -10.52 7.61
N PHE A 44 4.00 -9.77 7.48
CA PHE A 44 4.56 -9.38 6.20
C PHE A 44 4.90 -10.64 5.38
N ASP A 45 4.49 -10.61 4.12
CA ASP A 45 4.92 -11.54 3.08
C ASP A 45 5.19 -10.72 1.81
N HIS A 46 6.07 -11.21 0.94
CA HIS A 46 6.50 -10.50 -0.26
C HIS A 46 5.31 -10.16 -1.18
N GLN A 47 4.31 -11.04 -1.24
CA GLN A 47 3.07 -10.78 -1.99
C GLN A 47 2.34 -9.51 -1.51
N MET A 48 2.49 -9.13 -0.24
CA MET A 48 1.88 -7.91 0.29
C MET A 48 2.51 -6.65 -0.30
N TYR A 49 3.81 -6.69 -0.56
CA TYR A 49 4.51 -5.60 -1.24
C TYR A 49 4.12 -5.53 -2.71
N GLU A 50 4.07 -6.67 -3.40
CA GLU A 50 3.68 -6.74 -4.81
C GLU A 50 2.26 -6.20 -5.05
N GLU A 51 1.29 -6.60 -4.21
CA GLU A 51 -0.08 -6.08 -4.29
C GLU A 51 -0.14 -4.57 -4.05
N LEU A 52 0.64 -4.06 -3.10
CA LEU A 52 0.69 -2.63 -2.79
C LEU A 52 1.25 -1.83 -3.97
N VAL A 53 2.32 -2.32 -4.61
CA VAL A 53 2.90 -1.72 -5.81
C VAL A 53 1.93 -1.78 -6.99
N SER A 54 1.30 -2.93 -7.23
CA SER A 54 0.33 -3.13 -8.32
C SER A 54 -0.87 -2.19 -8.18
N ARG A 55 -1.43 -2.08 -6.97
CA ARG A 55 -2.51 -1.14 -6.68
C ARG A 55 -2.09 0.30 -6.92
N SER A 56 -0.90 0.67 -6.45
CA SER A 56 -0.38 2.03 -6.63
C SER A 56 -0.17 2.36 -8.12
N GLN A 57 0.25 1.39 -8.93
CA GLN A 57 0.37 1.56 -10.37
C GLN A 57 -1.00 1.77 -11.02
N LEU A 58 -1.98 0.94 -10.67
CA LEU A 58 -3.34 1.07 -11.19
C LEU A 58 -3.98 2.43 -10.86
N GLU A 59 -3.80 2.91 -9.63
CA GLU A 59 -4.29 4.23 -9.20
C GLU A 59 -3.63 5.37 -10.01
N ARG A 60 -2.32 5.27 -10.28
CA ARG A 60 -1.61 6.23 -11.14
C ARG A 60 -2.11 6.20 -12.58
N ASP A 61 -2.23 5.02 -13.17
CA ASP A 61 -2.66 4.85 -14.55
C ASP A 61 -4.08 5.42 -14.74
N LEU A 62 -4.98 5.16 -13.78
CA LEU A 62 -6.32 5.73 -13.78
C LEU A 62 -6.28 7.27 -13.68
N SER A 63 -5.48 7.80 -12.76
CA SER A 63 -5.33 9.26 -12.60
C SER A 63 -4.82 9.91 -13.89
N GLN A 64 -3.83 9.30 -14.56
CA GLN A 64 -3.28 9.81 -15.82
C GLN A 64 -4.31 9.76 -16.96
N ALA A 65 -5.06 8.66 -17.07
CA ALA A 65 -6.10 8.53 -18.08
C ALA A 65 -7.19 9.61 -17.92
N ILE A 66 -7.61 9.89 -16.68
CA ILE A 66 -8.57 10.95 -16.40
C ILE A 66 -8.00 12.32 -16.77
N SER A 67 -6.76 12.63 -16.40
CA SER A 67 -6.11 13.90 -16.77
C SER A 67 -6.00 14.10 -18.28
N GLN A 68 -5.68 13.05 -19.04
CA GLN A 68 -5.60 13.12 -20.50
C GLN A 68 -6.97 13.38 -21.17
N ILE A 69 -8.06 12.88 -20.58
CA ILE A 69 -9.42 13.13 -21.07
C ILE A 69 -9.82 14.60 -20.83
N ASP A 70 -9.42 15.17 -19.69
CA ASP A 70 -9.74 16.56 -19.33
C ASP A 70 -9.03 17.56 -20.28
N ASP A 71 -7.75 17.31 -20.60
CA ASP A 71 -6.98 18.13 -21.56
C ASP A 71 -7.59 18.09 -22.98
N TYR A 72 -8.17 16.97 -23.40
CA TYR A 72 -8.81 16.85 -24.72
C TYR A 72 -10.16 17.59 -24.84
N SER A 73 -10.72 18.07 -23.72
CA SER A 73 -12.01 18.77 -23.67
C SER A 73 -11.89 20.28 -23.93
N VAL A 74 -10.66 20.81 -23.88
CA VAL A 74 -10.39 22.26 -24.01
C VAL A 74 -10.25 22.70 -25.48
N ASP A 75 -10.02 21.76 -26.39
CA ASP A 75 -9.72 22.05 -27.80
C ASP A 75 -10.96 22.11 -28.71
N ALA A 76 -12.16 21.81 -28.20
CA ALA A 76 -13.39 21.72 -28.99
C ALA A 76 -14.18 23.04 -29.09
N ASN A 77 -13.62 24.18 -28.66
CA ASN A 77 -14.26 25.49 -28.81
C ASN A 77 -13.27 26.54 -29.36
N GLY A 78 -13.02 26.46 -30.66
CA GLY A 78 -12.36 27.49 -31.47
C GLY A 78 -13.28 27.93 -32.60
#